data_AF-A0A7W5G7Z1-F1
#
_entry.id   AF-A0A7W5G7Z1-F1
#
_cell.length_a   1.000
_cell.length_b   1.000
_cell.length_c   1.000
_cell.angle_alpha   90.00
_cell.angle_beta   90.00
_cell.angle_gamma   90.00
#
_symmetry.space_group_name_H-M   'P 1'
#
loop_
_entity.id
_entity.type
_entity.pdbx_description
1 polymer ?
#
loop_
_entity_poly.entity_id
_entity_poly.type
_entity_poly.pdbx_seq_one_letter_code
_entity_poly.pdbx_strand_id
1 'polypeptide(L)' 'MFDGTVLLTGTCLVPPDNFTLQPHDRIEIEIKHIGTLINHVVAQ' A
#
# COMPACT_ATOMS: atom_id res chain seq x y z
N MET A 1 20.16 -3.32 14.79
CA MET A 1 18.75 -2.95 14.51
C MET A 1 18.07 -2.77 15.85
N PHE A 2 17.18 -1.80 15.97
CA PHE A 2 16.44 -1.54 17.21
C PHE A 2 15.16 -2.38 17.25
N ASP A 3 14.66 -2.70 18.43
CA ASP A 3 13.35 -3.35 18.54
C ASP A 3 12.26 -2.50 17.87
N GLY A 4 11.40 -3.17 17.11
CA GLY A 4 10.40 -2.50 16.27
C GLY A 4 10.91 -2.00 14.92
N THR A 5 12.17 -2.24 14.55
CA THR A 5 12.63 -1.97 13.18
C THR A 5 11.87 -2.85 12.19
N VAL A 6 11.25 -2.24 11.17
CA VAL A 6 10.55 -2.94 10.08
C VAL A 6 11.29 -2.71 8.76
N LEU A 7 11.55 -3.79 8.02
CA LEU A 7 12.10 -3.74 6.66
C LEU A 7 10.97 -3.94 5.65
N LEU A 8 10.78 -2.97 4.75
CA LEU A 8 9.85 -3.09 3.62
C LEU A 8 10.60 -3.71 2.44
N THR A 9 10.17 -4.87 1.99
CA THR A 9 10.89 -5.71 1.02
C THR A 9 10.67 -5.33 -0.45
N GLY A 10 10.05 -4.18 -0.71
CA GLY A 10 9.67 -3.74 -2.06
C GLY A 10 8.36 -4.38 -2.55
N THR A 11 7.98 -4.04 -3.80
CA THR A 11 6.76 -4.51 -4.47
C THR A 11 7.07 -5.02 -5.87
N CYS A 12 6.31 -6.00 -6.33
CA CYS A 12 6.32 -6.47 -7.72
C CYS A 12 5.13 -5.91 -8.54
N LEU A 13 4.21 -5.18 -7.90
CA LEU A 13 3.05 -4.58 -8.54
C LEU A 13 3.33 -3.09 -8.75
N VAL A 14 3.47 -2.71 -10.02
CA VAL A 14 3.70 -1.33 -10.46
C VAL A 14 2.60 -0.97 -11.45
N PRO A 15 1.74 0.02 -11.16
CA PRO A 15 0.74 0.50 -12.10
C PRO A 15 1.36 1.11 -13.37
N PRO A 16 0.60 1.25 -14.47
CA PRO A 16 1.06 1.95 -15.66
C PRO A 16 1.42 3.42 -15.40
N ASP A 17 2.27 4.02 -16.23
CA ASP A 17 2.77 5.39 -16.05
C ASP A 17 1.69 6.47 -16.02
N ASN A 18 0.53 6.22 -16.64
CA ASN A 18 -0.59 7.16 -16.67
C ASN A 18 -1.56 6.97 -15.48
N PHE A 19 -1.28 6.04 -14.57
CA PHE A 19 -2.09 5.79 -13.40
C PHE A 19 -1.61 6.64 -12.22
N THR A 20 -2.54 7.33 -11.57
CA THR A 20 -2.31 7.97 -10.27
C THR A 20 -3.57 7.89 -9.43
N LEU A 21 -3.38 7.88 -8.12
CA LEU A 21 -4.46 7.83 -7.16
C LEU A 21 -5.28 9.13 -7.18
N GLN A 22 -6.59 8.99 -7.08
CA GLN A 22 -7.55 10.09 -6.98
C GLN A 22 -8.16 10.16 -5.57
N PRO A 23 -8.66 11.35 -5.15
CA PRO A 23 -9.43 11.45 -3.92
C PRO A 23 -10.56 10.41 -3.87
N HIS A 24 -10.75 9.81 -2.70
CA HIS A 24 -11.71 8.75 -2.41
C HIS A 24 -11.37 7.36 -2.97
N ASP A 25 -10.24 7.19 -3.66
CA ASP A 25 -9.76 5.85 -4.01
C ASP A 25 -9.54 4.99 -2.76
N ARG A 26 -9.82 3.69 -2.89
CA ARG A 26 -9.62 2.68 -1.85
C ARG A 26 -8.50 1.74 -2.27
N ILE A 27 -7.41 1.74 -1.51
CA ILE A 27 -6.26 0.88 -1.71
C ILE A 27 -6.38 -0.34 -0.79
N GLU A 28 -6.28 -1.53 -1.38
CA GLU A 28 -6.28 -2.80 -0.66
C GLU A 28 -5.00 -3.56 -0.93
N ILE A 29 -4.29 -3.95 0.14
CA ILE A 29 -3.09 -4.77 0.07
C ILE A 29 -3.34 -6.01 0.91
N GLU A 30 -3.46 -7.17 0.26
CA GLU A 30 -3.65 -8.46 0.93
C GLU A 30 -2.34 -9.25 0.96
N ILE A 31 -2.00 -9.77 2.15
CA ILE A 31 -0.96 -10.79 2.31
C ILE A 31 -1.58 -12.02 2.95
N LYS A 32 -1.50 -13.15 2.23
CA LYS A 32 -2.05 -14.42 2.70
C LYS A 32 -1.51 -14.77 4.09
N HIS A 33 -2.42 -15.12 5.00
CA HIS A 33 -2.14 -15.44 6.41
C HIS A 33 -1.69 -14.26 7.30
N ILE A 34 -1.68 -13.02 6.78
CA ILE A 34 -1.51 -11.80 7.59
C ILE A 34 -2.83 -11.04 7.66
N GLY A 35 -3.44 -10.76 6.51
CA GLY A 35 -4.70 -10.02 6.39
C GLY A 35 -4.66 -8.97 5.28
N THR A 36 -5.60 -8.03 5.33
CA THR A 36 -5.75 -6.95 4.33
C THR A 36 -5.56 -5.59 4.98
N LEU A 37 -4.62 -4.81 4.46
CA LEU A 37 -4.48 -3.38 4.76
C LEU A 37 -5.38 -2.58 3.82
N ILE A 38 -6.26 -1.75 4.38
CA ILE A 38 -7.21 -0.92 3.62
C ILE A 38 -6.96 0.54 3.97
N ASN A 39 -6.60 1.35 2.97
CA ASN A 39 -6.41 2.78 3.10
C ASN A 39 -7.27 3.54 2.09
N HIS A 40 -7.79 4.71 2.50
CA HIS A 40 -8.52 5.61 1.62
C HIS A 40 -7.69 6.85 1.31
N VAL A 41 -7.71 7.28 0.05
CA VAL A 41 -7.06 8.52 -0.38
C VAL A 41 -7.95 9.69 0.02
N VAL A 42 -7.39 10.64 0.76
CA VAL A 42 -8.06 11.90 1.12
C VAL A 42 -7.47 13.03 0.29
N ALA A 43 -8.30 13.99 -0.11
CA ALA A 43 -7.82 15.26 -0.68
C ALA A 43 -7.25 16.12 0.46
N GLN A 44 -6.12 16.78 0.20
CA GLN A 44 -5.57 17.80 1.09
C GLN A 44 -6.21 19.17 0.84
#